data_AF-A0A450UHV6-F1
#
_entry.id   AF-A0A450UHV6-F1
#
_cell.length_a   1.000
_cell.length_b   1.000
_cell.length_c   1.000
_cell.angle_alpha   90.00
_cell.angle_beta   90.00
_cell.angle_gamma   90.00
#
_symmetry.space_group_name_H-M   'P 1'
#
loop_
_entity.id
_entity.type
_entity.pdbx_description
1 polymer ?
#
loop_
_entity_poly.entity_id
_entity_poly.type
_entity_poly.pdbx_seq_one_letter_code
_entity_poly.pdbx_strand_id
1 'polypeptide(L)'
;MKLVTFRKEDDVQYIGALVDNERGITCLQVGAEIMDGFLSPFFTSMLAFLQGNAATRDKAQATVEYITTQRPPGGVVATDSVTLLAPLPRPASIRDCMAFEQHILNCIRAVGLKRWAPLDEWIEKTFGRKKSFAWRANQAFYERPAYYKGNRFSVIGPDAPVRMPTKFTSVRL
;
A
#
# COMPACT_ATOMS: atom_id res chain seq x y z
N MET A 1 -15.87 -1.58 -1.90
CA MET A 1 -15.40 -0.29 -2.44
C MET A 1 -13.88 -0.30 -2.53
N LYS A 2 -13.28 0.20 -3.63
CA LYS A 2 -11.82 0.36 -3.78
C LYS A 2 -11.46 1.84 -3.68
N LEU A 3 -10.73 2.23 -2.63
CA LEU A 3 -10.40 3.62 -2.35
C LEU A 3 -9.10 4.05 -3.03
N VAL A 4 -9.06 5.30 -3.45
CA VAL A 4 -7.89 5.92 -4.09
C VAL A 4 -7.68 7.33 -3.56
N THR A 5 -6.42 7.77 -3.63
CA THR A 5 -6.05 9.17 -3.51
C THR A 5 -5.52 9.61 -4.86
N PHE A 6 -5.95 10.76 -5.35
CA PHE A 6 -5.61 11.24 -6.68
C PHE A 6 -5.48 12.76 -6.70
N ARG A 7 -4.91 13.28 -7.77
CA ARG A 7 -4.72 14.70 -8.00
C ARG A 7 -5.26 15.07 -9.39
N LYS A 8 -6.02 16.17 -9.46
CA LYS A 8 -6.55 16.73 -10.71
C LYS A 8 -5.55 17.77 -11.25
N GLU A 9 -5.94 18.49 -12.30
CA GLU A 9 -5.13 19.56 -12.91
C GLU A 9 -4.84 20.73 -11.95
N ASP A 10 -5.68 20.95 -10.95
CA ASP A 10 -5.57 21.99 -9.93
C ASP A 10 -4.47 21.74 -8.87
N ASP A 11 -3.74 20.63 -8.99
CA ASP A 11 -2.73 20.16 -8.04
C ASP A 11 -3.30 19.81 -6.64
N VAL A 12 -4.62 19.86 -6.46
CA VAL A 12 -5.28 19.54 -5.19
C VAL A 12 -5.45 18.02 -5.05
N GLN A 13 -5.15 17.53 -3.86
CA GLN A 13 -5.32 16.11 -3.53
C GLN A 13 -6.78 15.83 -3.13
N TYR A 14 -7.36 14.79 -3.72
CA TYR A 14 -8.68 14.29 -3.42
C TYR A 14 -8.61 12.81 -3.00
N ILE A 15 -9.63 12.36 -2.28
CA ILE A 15 -9.90 10.93 -2.10
C ILE A 15 -11.18 10.53 -2.82
N GLY A 16 -11.21 9.29 -3.27
CA GLY A 16 -12.32 8.77 -4.06
C GLY A 16 -12.45 7.27 -3.99
N ALA A 17 -13.44 6.75 -4.70
CA ALA A 17 -13.60 5.32 -4.92
C ALA A 17 -13.73 4.98 -6.40
N LEU A 18 -13.03 3.92 -6.83
CA LEU A 18 -13.11 3.39 -8.19
C LEU A 18 -14.51 2.84 -8.45
N VAL A 19 -15.06 3.18 -9.62
CA VAL A 19 -16.35 2.75 -10.16
C VAL A 19 -16.20 2.39 -11.65
N ASP A 20 -17.26 1.89 -12.28
CA ASP A 20 -17.30 1.61 -13.72
C ASP A 20 -16.12 0.77 -14.24
N ASN A 21 -15.85 -0.35 -13.56
CA ASN A 21 -14.69 -1.21 -13.83
C ASN A 21 -13.36 -0.44 -13.80
N GLU A 22 -13.20 0.45 -12.83
CA GLU A 22 -12.00 1.26 -12.56
C GLU A 22 -11.71 2.34 -13.62
N ARG A 23 -12.66 2.59 -14.52
CA ARG A 23 -12.57 3.70 -15.50
C ARG A 23 -13.01 5.04 -14.93
N GLY A 24 -13.79 5.02 -13.84
CA GLY A 24 -14.25 6.21 -13.15
C GLY A 24 -13.82 6.23 -11.68
N ILE A 25 -13.71 7.44 -11.13
CA ILE A 25 -13.46 7.69 -9.72
C ILE A 25 -14.56 8.63 -9.21
N THR A 26 -15.28 8.18 -8.19
CA THR A 26 -16.20 9.04 -7.43
C THR A 26 -15.40 9.98 -6.52
N CYS A 27 -15.58 11.29 -6.66
CA CYS A 27 -14.88 12.28 -5.84
C CYS A 27 -15.66 12.50 -4.54
N LEU A 28 -15.25 11.85 -3.44
CA LEU A 28 -16.04 11.77 -2.20
C LEU A 28 -16.35 13.14 -1.59
N GLN A 29 -15.40 14.07 -1.61
CA GLN A 29 -15.62 15.42 -1.07
C GLN A 29 -16.71 16.18 -1.86
N VAL A 30 -16.68 16.08 -3.19
CA VAL A 30 -17.65 16.73 -4.10
C VAL A 30 -19.02 16.09 -3.92
N GLY A 31 -19.09 14.76 -3.88
CA GLY A 31 -20.35 14.06 -3.62
C GLY A 31 -20.97 14.43 -2.28
N ALA A 32 -20.17 14.50 -1.22
CA ALA A 32 -20.64 14.87 0.11
C ALA A 32 -21.15 16.32 0.15
N GLU A 33 -20.46 17.25 -0.49
CA GLU A 33 -20.88 18.65 -0.56
C GLU A 33 -22.22 18.80 -1.28
N ILE A 34 -22.42 18.08 -2.39
CA ILE A 34 -23.67 18.13 -3.15
C ILE A 34 -24.81 17.41 -2.40
N MET A 35 -24.50 16.26 -1.78
CA MET A 35 -25.48 15.45 -1.06
C MET A 35 -25.97 16.10 0.23
N ASP A 36 -25.05 16.67 1.03
CA ASP A 36 -25.35 17.19 2.37
C ASP A 36 -25.40 18.74 2.43
N GLY A 37 -24.93 19.43 1.39
CA GLY A 37 -24.81 20.89 1.34
C GLY A 37 -23.56 21.46 2.03
N PHE A 38 -22.64 20.62 2.51
CA PHE A 38 -21.40 21.05 3.16
C PHE A 38 -20.26 20.05 3.00
N LEU A 39 -19.03 20.56 3.12
CA LEU A 39 -17.81 19.77 3.06
C LEU A 39 -17.72 18.78 4.23
N SER A 40 -17.43 17.50 3.95
CA SER A 40 -17.21 16.51 5.00
C SER A 40 -15.80 16.60 5.59
N PRO A 41 -15.62 16.63 6.91
CA PRO A 41 -14.29 16.55 7.52
C PRO A 41 -13.60 15.21 7.24
N PHE A 42 -14.38 14.14 7.01
CA PHE A 42 -13.88 12.80 6.75
C PHE A 42 -13.18 12.65 5.39
N PHE A 43 -13.49 13.50 4.41
CA PHE A 43 -13.00 13.35 3.04
C PHE A 43 -11.90 14.35 2.66
N THR A 44 -11.39 15.09 3.65
CA THR A 44 -10.25 16.03 3.50
C THR A 44 -8.93 15.32 3.17
N SER A 45 -8.76 14.07 3.61
CA SER A 45 -7.61 13.22 3.30
C SER A 45 -7.88 11.76 3.62
N MET A 46 -7.05 10.83 3.11
CA MET A 46 -7.17 9.41 3.48
C MET A 46 -6.88 9.17 4.98
N LEU A 47 -6.08 10.02 5.63
CA LEU A 47 -5.88 9.94 7.07
C LEU A 47 -7.16 10.29 7.85
N ALA A 48 -7.80 11.42 7.48
CA ALA A 48 -9.07 11.80 8.06
C ALA A 48 -10.13 10.71 7.83
N PHE A 49 -10.10 10.09 6.65
CA PHE A 49 -10.97 8.97 6.34
C PHE A 49 -10.79 7.81 7.31
N LEU A 50 -9.54 7.37 7.51
CA LEU A 50 -9.21 6.25 8.38
C LEU A 50 -9.51 6.55 9.86
N GLN A 51 -9.29 7.79 10.30
CA GLN A 51 -9.53 8.21 11.68
C GLN A 51 -11.01 8.22 12.08
N GLY A 52 -11.93 8.45 11.13
CA GLY A 52 -13.36 8.43 11.40
C GLY A 52 -13.99 7.02 11.42
N ASN A 53 -13.20 5.96 11.24
CA ASN A 53 -13.58 4.56 11.46
C ASN A 53 -14.85 4.14 10.69
N ALA A 54 -15.83 3.53 11.38
CA ALA A 54 -17.05 3.02 10.76
C ALA A 54 -17.92 4.13 10.16
N ALA A 55 -18.12 5.24 10.90
CA ALA A 55 -18.94 6.36 10.46
C ALA A 55 -18.49 6.94 9.10
N THR A 56 -17.17 6.97 8.87
CA THR A 56 -16.64 7.42 7.59
C THR A 56 -16.86 6.42 6.46
N ARG A 57 -16.80 5.12 6.73
CA ARG A 57 -17.10 4.09 5.73
C ARG A 57 -18.56 4.16 5.29
N ASP A 58 -19.47 4.29 6.25
CA ASP A 58 -20.91 4.39 6.00
C ASP A 58 -21.22 5.64 5.15
N LYS A 59 -20.66 6.80 5.54
CA LYS A 59 -20.81 8.03 4.78
C LYS A 59 -20.23 7.91 3.37
N ALA A 60 -19.07 7.28 3.22
CA ALA A 60 -18.46 7.11 1.90
C ALA A 60 -19.28 6.19 1.01
N GLN A 61 -19.84 5.11 1.56
CA GLN A 61 -20.73 4.23 0.83
C GLN A 61 -22.00 4.97 0.36
N ALA A 62 -22.65 5.72 1.25
CA ALA A 62 -23.80 6.56 0.88
C ALA A 62 -23.45 7.60 -0.18
N THR A 63 -22.27 8.23 -0.07
CA THR A 63 -21.79 9.21 -1.04
C THR A 63 -21.53 8.58 -2.41
N VAL A 64 -20.92 7.39 -2.46
CA VAL A 64 -20.70 6.65 -3.72
C VAL A 64 -22.04 6.29 -4.34
N GLU A 65 -22.97 5.73 -3.57
CA GLU A 65 -24.31 5.35 -4.04
C GLU A 65 -25.05 6.56 -4.61
N TYR A 66 -25.03 7.68 -3.89
CA TYR A 66 -25.58 8.96 -4.35
C TYR A 66 -24.97 9.40 -5.69
N ILE A 67 -23.64 9.44 -5.81
CA ILE A 67 -22.97 9.85 -7.05
C ILE A 67 -23.34 8.91 -8.20
N THR A 68 -23.32 7.60 -7.98
CA THR A 68 -23.60 6.62 -9.05
C THR A 68 -25.06 6.63 -9.51
N THR A 69 -25.98 6.99 -8.61
CA THR A 69 -27.43 7.02 -8.88
C THR A 69 -27.84 8.35 -9.51
N GLN A 70 -27.46 9.47 -8.88
CA GLN A 70 -27.90 10.81 -9.27
C GLN A 70 -27.02 11.45 -10.34
N ARG A 71 -25.79 10.94 -10.53
CA ARG A 71 -24.78 11.44 -11.48
C ARG A 71 -24.64 12.97 -11.45
N PRO A 72 -24.41 13.57 -10.26
CA PRO A 72 -24.23 15.00 -10.17
C PRO A 72 -22.99 15.44 -10.99
N PRO A 73 -23.01 16.65 -11.60
CA PRO A 73 -21.86 17.18 -12.32
C PRO A 73 -20.59 17.17 -11.46
N GLY A 74 -19.48 16.65 -12.01
CA GLY A 74 -18.19 16.57 -11.30
C GLY A 74 -18.12 15.48 -10.21
N GLY A 75 -19.18 14.70 -10.00
CA GLY A 75 -19.19 13.60 -9.03
C GLY A 75 -18.30 12.43 -9.42
N VAL A 76 -18.12 12.18 -10.72
CA VAL A 76 -17.21 11.17 -11.29
C VAL A 76 -16.19 11.84 -12.19
N VAL A 77 -14.93 11.45 -12.05
CA VAL A 77 -13.84 11.80 -12.97
C VAL A 77 -13.30 10.54 -13.63
N ALA A 78 -12.78 10.66 -14.86
CA ALA A 78 -12.14 9.53 -15.52
C ALA A 78 -10.81 9.20 -14.83
N THR A 79 -10.51 7.91 -14.64
CA THR A 79 -9.28 7.48 -13.94
C THR A 79 -8.01 7.89 -14.69
N ASP A 80 -8.06 7.91 -16.02
CA ASP A 80 -6.94 8.29 -16.90
C ASP A 80 -6.75 9.81 -17.03
N SER A 81 -7.72 10.60 -16.56
CA SER A 81 -7.63 12.07 -16.55
C SER A 81 -7.02 12.62 -15.25
N VAL A 82 -6.53 11.77 -14.35
CA VAL A 82 -5.97 12.18 -13.06
C VAL A 82 -4.63 11.50 -12.79
N THR A 83 -3.84 12.09 -11.89
CA THR A 83 -2.66 11.39 -11.38
C THR A 83 -3.05 10.59 -10.13
N LEU A 84 -2.94 9.25 -10.20
CA LEU A 84 -3.09 8.41 -9.02
C LEU A 84 -1.89 8.59 -8.09
N LEU A 85 -2.16 8.85 -6.82
CA LEU A 85 -1.16 8.85 -5.76
C LEU A 85 -1.22 7.51 -5.02
N ALA A 86 -0.27 7.28 -4.10
CA ALA A 86 -0.44 6.19 -3.16
C ALA A 86 -1.76 6.40 -2.39
N PRO A 87 -2.54 5.35 -2.08
CA PRO A 87 -3.81 5.52 -1.36
C PRO A 87 -3.66 6.32 -0.07
N LEU A 88 -2.52 6.18 0.61
CA LEU A 88 -2.14 6.97 1.77
C LEU A 88 -0.75 7.62 1.52
N PRO A 89 -0.66 8.82 0.91
CA PRO A 89 0.62 9.39 0.47
C PRO A 89 1.60 9.72 1.60
N ARG A 90 1.08 10.06 2.78
CA ARG A 90 1.87 10.40 3.97
C ARG A 90 1.31 9.68 5.19
N PRO A 91 1.57 8.37 5.36
CA PRO A 91 1.11 7.64 6.54
C PRO A 91 1.75 8.21 7.81
N ALA A 92 1.10 7.97 8.96
CA ALA A 92 1.64 8.37 10.27
C ALA A 92 2.89 7.54 10.64
N SER A 93 2.93 6.27 10.24
CA SER A 93 4.07 5.37 10.42
C SER A 93 4.07 4.27 9.36
N ILE A 94 5.26 3.76 9.02
CA ILE A 94 5.42 2.57 8.18
C ILE A 94 6.29 1.57 8.94
N ARG A 95 5.83 0.32 9.00
CA ARG A 95 6.61 -0.82 9.49
C ARG A 95 6.58 -1.85 8.38
N ASP A 96 7.76 -2.29 7.94
CA ASP A 96 7.86 -3.38 6.97
C ASP A 96 8.23 -4.66 7.71
N CYS A 97 7.40 -5.69 7.54
CA CYS A 97 7.43 -6.93 8.30
C CYS A 97 8.05 -8.04 7.47
N MET A 98 8.98 -8.76 8.08
CA MET A 98 9.57 -9.96 7.50
C MET A 98 8.64 -11.15 7.77
N ALA A 99 7.51 -11.21 7.06
CA ALA A 99 6.46 -12.21 7.29
C ALA A 99 6.61 -13.49 6.45
N PHE A 100 7.48 -13.49 5.44
CA PHE A 100 7.63 -14.61 4.50
C PHE A 100 8.84 -15.47 4.86
N GLU A 101 8.61 -16.59 5.55
CA GLU A 101 9.69 -17.46 6.06
C GLU A 101 10.67 -17.87 4.96
N GLN A 102 10.14 -18.31 3.81
CA GLN A 102 10.97 -18.76 2.68
C GLN A 102 11.91 -17.67 2.18
N HIS A 103 11.46 -16.41 2.15
CA HIS A 103 12.30 -15.28 1.77
C HIS A 103 13.50 -15.15 2.71
N ILE A 104 13.30 -15.31 4.01
CA ILE A 104 14.37 -15.22 5.02
C ILE A 104 15.34 -16.39 4.91
N LEU A 105 14.84 -17.61 4.76
CA LEU A 105 15.69 -18.79 4.55
C LEU A 105 16.57 -18.63 3.30
N ASN A 106 15.99 -18.12 2.21
CA ASN A 106 16.73 -17.86 0.97
C ASN A 106 17.80 -16.76 1.17
N CYS A 107 17.50 -15.68 1.90
CA CYS A 107 18.47 -14.65 2.24
C CYS A 107 19.61 -15.19 3.11
N ILE A 108 19.31 -16.03 4.11
CA ILE A 108 20.33 -16.68 4.94
C ILE A 108 21.23 -17.58 4.09
N ARG A 109 20.66 -18.32 3.14
CA ARG A 109 21.43 -19.12 2.18
C ARG A 109 22.34 -18.27 1.30
N ALA A 110 21.77 -17.26 0.64
CA ALA A 110 22.47 -16.45 -0.34
C ALA A 110 23.59 -15.60 0.30
N VAL A 111 23.32 -14.98 1.46
CA VAL A 111 24.23 -14.01 2.08
C VAL A 111 25.04 -14.62 3.22
N GLY A 112 24.44 -15.50 4.02
CA GLY A 112 25.08 -16.13 5.18
C GLY A 112 25.88 -17.38 4.80
N LEU A 113 25.22 -18.40 4.28
CA LEU A 113 25.82 -19.71 4.00
C LEU A 113 26.66 -19.73 2.70
N LYS A 114 26.30 -18.91 1.71
CA LYS A 114 27.00 -18.75 0.43
C LYS A 114 27.27 -20.10 -0.23
N ARG A 115 28.54 -20.52 -0.34
CA ARG A 115 28.97 -21.79 -0.97
C ARG A 115 28.35 -23.04 -0.33
N TRP A 116 27.86 -22.94 0.90
CA TRP A 116 27.20 -24.03 1.62
C TRP A 116 25.69 -24.10 1.41
N ALA A 117 25.10 -23.15 0.67
CA ALA A 117 23.66 -23.14 0.38
C ALA A 117 23.16 -24.44 -0.29
N PRO A 118 23.85 -25.05 -1.28
CA PRO A 118 23.38 -26.30 -1.89
C PRO A 118 23.33 -27.46 -0.91
N LEU A 119 24.29 -27.53 0.02
CA LEU A 119 24.29 -28.54 1.08
C LEU A 119 23.10 -28.34 2.03
N ASP A 120 22.83 -27.09 2.42
CA ASP A 120 21.70 -26.76 3.29
C ASP A 120 20.34 -27.08 2.64
N GLU A 121 20.19 -26.82 1.33
CA GLU A 121 19.01 -27.19 0.56
C GLU A 121 18.82 -28.70 0.47
N TRP A 122 19.91 -29.45 0.23
CA TRP A 122 19.87 -30.91 0.25
C TRP A 122 19.43 -31.42 1.63
N ILE A 123 19.96 -30.85 2.73
CA ILE A 123 19.54 -31.20 4.09
C ILE A 123 18.06 -30.92 4.31
N GLU A 124 17.54 -29.76 3.90
CA GLU A 124 16.12 -29.45 3.99
C GLU A 124 15.27 -30.46 3.22
N LYS A 125 15.67 -30.79 1.98
CA LYS A 125 14.93 -31.72 1.11
C LYS A 125 14.94 -33.16 1.64
N THR A 126 16.07 -33.61 2.20
CA THR A 126 16.26 -35.00 2.62
C THR A 126 15.81 -35.25 4.06
N PHE A 127 16.09 -34.32 4.98
CA PHE A 127 15.86 -34.50 6.43
C PHE A 127 14.78 -33.55 6.99
N GLY A 128 14.21 -32.69 6.15
CA GLY A 128 13.18 -31.73 6.52
C GLY A 128 13.72 -30.38 6.97
N ARG A 129 12.89 -29.35 6.81
CA ARG A 129 13.22 -27.93 7.07
C ARG A 129 13.85 -27.66 8.43
N LYS A 130 13.31 -28.24 9.51
CA LYS A 130 13.82 -28.01 10.87
C LYS A 130 15.26 -28.50 11.10
N LYS A 131 15.78 -29.32 10.17
CA LYS A 131 17.16 -29.82 10.22
C LYS A 131 18.14 -28.93 9.45
N SER A 132 17.67 -28.03 8.59
CA SER A 132 18.54 -27.12 7.85
C SER A 132 19.20 -26.09 8.78
N PHE A 133 20.43 -25.70 8.44
CA PHE A 133 21.17 -24.63 9.10
C PHE A 133 20.44 -23.29 8.94
N ALA A 134 19.86 -23.01 7.77
CA ALA A 134 19.11 -21.77 7.55
C ALA A 134 17.92 -21.63 8.51
N TRP A 135 17.17 -22.71 8.72
CA TRP A 135 16.06 -22.71 9.68
C TRP A 135 16.53 -22.50 11.12
N ARG A 136 17.61 -23.20 11.52
CA ARG A 136 18.19 -23.07 12.86
C ARG A 136 18.76 -21.67 13.13
N ALA A 137 19.28 -21.00 12.11
CA ALA A 137 19.72 -19.61 12.21
C ALA A 137 18.54 -18.62 12.31
N ASN A 138 17.34 -19.03 11.92
CA ASN A 138 16.15 -18.18 11.85
C ASN A 138 15.15 -18.39 13.01
N GLN A 139 15.56 -18.85 14.19
CA GLN A 139 14.61 -19.11 15.28
C GLN A 139 13.83 -17.86 15.71
N ALA A 140 14.46 -16.68 15.70
CA ALA A 140 13.82 -15.43 16.09
C ALA A 140 12.57 -15.08 15.26
N PHE A 141 12.48 -15.54 14.00
CA PHE A 141 11.31 -15.37 13.14
C PHE A 141 10.05 -16.04 13.74
N TYR A 142 10.23 -17.15 14.45
CA TYR A 142 9.15 -17.94 15.04
C TYR A 142 8.74 -17.46 16.43
N GLU A 143 9.59 -16.69 17.09
CA GLU A 143 9.35 -16.18 18.45
C GLU A 143 8.69 -14.80 18.43
N ARG A 144 9.03 -13.97 17.43
CA ARG A 144 8.55 -12.59 17.36
C ARG A 144 8.44 -12.10 15.91
N PRO A 145 7.47 -11.22 15.60
CA PRO A 145 7.39 -10.59 14.31
C PRO A 145 8.57 -9.63 14.12
N ALA A 146 9.49 -9.99 13.23
CA ALA A 146 10.59 -9.12 12.84
C ALA A 146 10.08 -8.04 11.87
N TYR A 147 10.41 -6.78 12.16
CA TYR A 147 10.09 -5.65 11.29
C TYR A 147 11.13 -4.54 11.44
N TYR A 148 11.17 -3.64 10.46
CA TYR A 148 11.93 -2.39 10.54
C TYR A 148 11.03 -1.18 10.29
N LYS A 149 11.45 -0.02 10.81
CA LYS A 149 10.72 1.24 10.59
C LYS A 149 11.05 1.75 9.19
N GLY A 150 10.03 1.88 8.35
CA GLY A 150 10.15 2.48 7.02
C GLY A 150 10.16 4.01 7.07
N ASN A 151 10.69 4.64 6.01
CA ASN A 151 10.58 6.08 5.85
C ASN A 151 9.17 6.45 5.34
N ARG A 152 8.35 7.06 6.21
CA ARG A 152 6.99 7.48 5.85
C ARG A 152 6.91 8.60 4.81
N PHE A 153 8.02 9.25 4.49
CA PHE A 153 8.11 10.33 3.51
C PHE A 153 8.49 9.86 2.10
N SER A 154 8.77 8.56 1.91
CA SER A 154 9.16 8.00 0.62
C SER A 154 8.06 7.16 -0.04
N VAL A 155 6.80 7.35 0.36
CA VAL A 155 5.66 6.70 -0.30
C VAL A 155 5.29 7.51 -1.54
N ILE A 156 5.27 6.85 -2.69
CA ILE A 156 4.97 7.48 -3.98
C ILE A 156 3.85 6.71 -4.69
N GLY A 157 3.19 7.37 -5.65
CA GLY A 157 2.11 6.76 -6.43
C GLY A 157 2.58 5.62 -7.34
N PRO A 158 1.64 4.83 -7.89
CA PRO A 158 1.93 3.67 -8.73
C PRO A 158 2.81 4.01 -9.95
N ASP A 159 2.59 5.18 -10.56
CA ASP A 159 3.31 5.61 -11.77
C ASP A 159 4.40 6.65 -11.48
N ALA A 160 4.69 6.90 -10.19
CA ALA A 160 5.68 7.91 -9.82
C ALA A 160 7.10 7.42 -10.12
N PRO A 161 7.96 8.25 -10.73
CA PRO A 161 9.31 7.85 -11.09
C PRO A 161 10.18 7.64 -9.83
N VAL A 162 10.86 6.49 -9.77
CA VAL A 162 11.88 6.22 -8.75
C VAL A 162 13.24 6.71 -9.24
N ARG A 163 13.79 7.74 -8.60
CA ARG A 163 15.13 8.24 -8.91
C ARG A 163 16.17 7.38 -8.19
N MET A 164 17.05 6.76 -8.95
CA MET A 164 18.14 5.96 -8.39
C MET A 164 19.10 6.84 -7.57
N PRO A 165 19.51 6.41 -6.37
CA PRO A 165 20.51 7.13 -5.58
C PRO A 165 21.86 7.20 -6.31
N THR A 166 22.56 8.34 -6.18
CA THR A 166 23.88 8.57 -6.81
C THR A 166 25.00 7.68 -6.27
N LYS A 167 24.87 7.21 -5.02
CA LYS A 167 25.75 6.22 -4.42
C LYS A 167 24.96 4.94 -4.20
N PHE A 168 25.29 3.90 -4.96
CA PHE A 168 24.79 2.55 -4.73
C PHE A 168 25.96 1.57 -4.80
N THR A 169 25.90 0.52 -3.99
CA THR A 169 26.84 -0.59 -4.08
C THR A 169 26.33 -1.49 -5.21
N SER A 170 27.02 -1.55 -6.34
CA SER A 170 26.70 -2.55 -7.36
C SER A 170 27.00 -3.92 -6.80
N VAL A 171 25.98 -4.66 -6.36
CA VAL A 171 26.12 -6.09 -6.12
C VAL A 171 26.16 -6.71 -7.51
N ARG A 172 27.37 -7.06 -8.00
CA ARG A 172 27.48 -7.98 -9.14
C ARG A 172 26.91 -9.30 -8.65
N LEU A 173 25.70 -9.62 -9.12
CA LEU A 173 25.09 -10.94 -8.98
C LEU A 173 25.81 -11.93 -9.90
#